data_AF-A0A5N5FYI7-F1
#
_entry.id   AF-A0A5N5FYI7-F1
#
_cell.length_a   1.000
_cell.length_b   1.000
_cell.length_c   1.000
_cell.angle_alpha   90.00
_cell.angle_beta   90.00
_cell.angle_gamma   90.00
#
_symmetry.space_group_name_H-M   'P 1'
#
loop_
_entity.id
_entity.type
_entity.pdbx_description
1 polymer ?
#
loop_
_entity_poly.entity_id
_entity_poly.type
_entity_poly.pdbx_seq_one_letter_code
_entity_poly.pdbx_strand_id
1 'polypeptide(L)' 'MLQLLFAVAFSAVPLTLYVPPIRSLNLFVETVEDLLHQTTVYTRSLYPRLRLGFSRLLSSLLRFTR' A
#
# COMPACT_ATOMS: atom_id res chain seq x y z
N MET A 1 -0.81 -23.06 16.93
CA MET A 1 -0.71 -21.75 16.22
C MET A 1 -1.48 -21.75 14.90
N LEU A 2 -1.23 -22.68 13.97
CA LEU A 2 -1.95 -22.76 12.68
C LEU A 2 -3.48 -22.92 12.81
N GLN A 3 -3.95 -23.66 13.81
CA GLN A 3 -5.40 -23.83 14.07
C GLN A 3 -6.11 -22.50 14.37
N LEU A 4 -5.46 -21.58 15.09
CA LEU A 4 -6.03 -20.26 15.39
C LEU A 4 -6.13 -19.40 14.12
N LEU A 5 -5.13 -19.49 13.23
CA LEU A 5 -5.15 -18.78 11.95
C LEU A 5 -6.28 -19.27 11.05
N PHE A 6 -6.50 -20.59 10.98
CA PHE A 6 -7.63 -21.14 10.25
C PHE A 6 -8.96 -20.75 10.86
N ALA A 7 -9.10 -20.79 12.20
CA ALA A 7 -10.33 -20.37 12.87
C ALA A 7 -10.67 -18.90 12.58
N VAL A 8 -9.69 -18.00 12.61
CA VAL A 8 -9.87 -16.59 12.26
C VAL A 8 -10.22 -16.43 10.78
N ALA A 9 -9.53 -17.14 9.88
CA ALA A 9 -9.82 -17.08 8.45
C ALA A 9 -11.26 -17.54 8.16
N PHE A 10 -11.68 -18.70 8.67
CA PHE A 10 -13.04 -19.23 8.50
C PHE A 10 -14.11 -18.33 9.13
N SER A 11 -13.80 -17.64 10.24
CA SER A 11 -14.69 -16.64 10.82
C SER A 11 -14.79 -15.36 9.99
N ALA A 12 -13.75 -14.99 9.25
CA ALA A 12 -13.72 -13.79 8.42
C ALA A 12 -14.29 -14.01 7.01
N VAL A 13 -14.36 -15.26 6.51
CA VAL A 13 -14.98 -15.61 5.22
C VAL A 13 -16.39 -15.01 5.06
N PRO A 14 -17.35 -15.18 5.99
CA PRO A 14 -18.68 -14.57 5.82
C PRO A 14 -18.62 -13.04 5.80
N LEU A 15 -17.68 -12.42 6.53
CA LEU A 15 -17.50 -10.96 6.52
C LEU A 15 -17.06 -10.45 5.13
N THR A 16 -16.27 -11.23 4.38
CA THR A 16 -15.87 -10.88 3.00
C THR A 16 -17.02 -10.92 1.99
N LEU A 17 -18.12 -11.62 2.31
CA LEU A 17 -19.33 -11.62 1.48
C LEU A 17 -20.23 -10.41 1.74
N TYR A 18 -20.15 -9.81 2.95
CA TYR A 18 -20.93 -8.63 3.32
C TYR A 18 -20.20 -7.31 3.07
N VAL A 19 -18.87 -7.31 3.19
CA VAL A 19 -18.05 -6.14 2.89
C VAL A 19 -17.82 -6.12 1.38
N PRO A 20 -18.33 -5.13 0.63
CA PRO A 20 -18.04 -5.03 -0.78
C PRO A 20 -16.51 -5.00 -0.95
N PRO A 21 -15.94 -5.73 -1.93
CA PRO A 21 -14.50 -5.65 -2.19
C PRO A 21 -14.16 -4.17 -2.32
N ILE A 22 -13.11 -3.73 -1.63
CA ILE A 22 -12.78 -2.31 -1.47
C ILE A 22 -12.38 -1.75 -2.85
N ARG A 23 -13.37 -1.43 -3.68
CA ARG A 23 -13.19 -0.88 -5.03
C ARG A 23 -12.56 0.51 -4.98
N SER A 24 -12.68 1.18 -3.84
CA SER A 24 -12.00 2.44 -3.57
C SER A 24 -10.49 2.29 -3.49
N LEU A 25 -9.93 1.11 -3.22
CA LEU A 25 -8.48 0.90 -3.33
C LEU A 25 -8.04 0.96 -4.79
N ASN A 26 -8.82 0.44 -5.74
CA ASN A 26 -8.48 0.59 -7.16
C ASN A 26 -8.52 2.05 -7.59
N LEU A 27 -9.59 2.78 -7.26
CA LEU A 27 -9.66 4.22 -7.58
C LEU A 27 -8.57 5.03 -6.87
N PHE A 28 -8.26 4.69 -5.61
CA PHE A 28 -7.17 5.32 -4.88
C PHE A 28 -5.81 5.01 -5.51
N VAL A 29 -5.53 3.76 -5.86
CA VAL A 29 -4.30 3.35 -6.53
C VAL A 29 -4.18 4.03 -7.90
N GLU A 30 -5.27 4.11 -8.66
CA GLU A 30 -5.33 4.80 -9.95
C GLU A 30 -5.03 6.30 -9.81
N THR A 31 -5.66 6.99 -8.85
CA THR A 31 -5.37 8.41 -8.58
C THR A 31 -3.94 8.65 -8.08
N VAL A 32 -3.40 7.73 -7.27
CA VAL A 32 -2.02 7.80 -6.79
C VAL A 32 -1.05 7.53 -7.94
N GLU A 33 -1.35 6.59 -8.81
CA GLU A 33 -0.55 6.28 -10.00
C GLU A 33 -0.52 7.45 -10.97
N ASP A 34 -1.66 8.09 -11.25
CA ASP A 34 -1.74 9.29 -12.07
C ASP A 34 -0.94 10.45 -11.47
N LEU A 35 -1.07 10.67 -10.15
CA LEU A 35 -0.30 11.69 -9.43
C LEU A 35 1.20 11.38 -9.46
N LEU A 36 1.58 10.11 -9.29
CA LEU A 36 2.98 9.67 -9.40
C LEU A 36 3.50 9.78 -10.83
N HIS A 37 2.67 9.53 -11.84
CA HIS A 37 3.07 9.61 -13.23
C HIS A 37 3.32 11.07 -13.65
N GLN A 38 2.39 11.97 -13.33
CA GLN A 38 2.54 13.41 -13.56
C GLN A 38 3.73 13.99 -12.80
N THR A 39 3.91 13.60 -11.54
CA THR A 39 5.09 14.02 -10.76
C THR A 39 6.36 13.41 -11.32
N THR A 40 6.38 12.16 -11.80
CA THR A 40 7.56 11.49 -12.38
C THR A 40 8.02 12.16 -13.68
N VAL A 41 7.10 12.64 -14.52
CA VAL A 41 7.45 13.39 -15.74
C VAL A 41 8.19 14.68 -15.39
N TYR A 42 7.72 15.43 -14.39
CA TYR A 42 8.42 16.62 -13.86
C TYR A 42 9.67 16.27 -13.04
N THR A 43 9.66 15.12 -12.38
CA THR A 43 10.67 14.66 -11.45
C THR A 43 11.75 13.85 -12.14
N ARG A 44 11.71 13.55 -13.44
CA ARG A 44 12.75 12.75 -14.12
C ARG A 44 14.18 13.27 -13.89
N SER A 45 14.33 14.58 -13.65
CA SER A 45 15.59 15.22 -13.22
C SER A 45 15.87 15.12 -11.71
N LEU A 46 14.84 15.16 -10.86
CA LEU A 46 14.91 15.02 -9.39
C LEU A 46 14.82 13.56 -8.86
N TYR A 47 14.46 12.61 -9.72
CA TYR A 47 14.13 11.21 -9.43
C TYR A 47 15.23 10.46 -8.68
N PRO A 48 16.53 10.57 -9.04
CA PRO A 48 17.56 9.85 -8.29
C PRO A 48 17.66 10.36 -6.85
N ARG A 49 17.41 11.65 -6.61
CA ARG A 49 17.51 12.26 -5.26
C ARG A 49 16.29 11.92 -4.40
N LEU A 50 15.09 12.00 -4.97
CA LEU A 50 13.86 11.67 -4.25
C LEU A 50 13.75 10.18 -3.95
N ARG A 51 14.19 9.28 -4.86
CA ARG A 51 14.22 7.84 -4.61
C ARG A 51 15.09 7.47 -3.40
N LEU A 52 16.24 8.11 -3.24
CA LEU A 52 17.13 7.91 -2.10
C LEU A 52 16.54 8.49 -0.80
N GLY A 53 15.89 9.65 -0.85
CA GLY A 53 15.17 10.20 0.30
C GLY A 53 14.00 9.32 0.74
N PHE A 54 13.22 8.84 -0.22
CA PHE A 54 12.05 8.01 0.02
C PHE A 54 12.43 6.63 0.57
N SER A 55 13.48 5.98 0.06
CA SER A 55 13.96 4.72 0.62
C SER A 55 14.47 4.88 2.06
N ARG A 56 15.11 6.00 2.37
CA ARG A 56 15.54 6.34 3.75
C ARG A 56 14.33 6.55 4.66
N LEU A 57 13.33 7.31 4.23
CA LEU A 57 12.10 7.54 5.00
C LEU A 57 11.33 6.22 5.21
N LEU A 58 11.16 5.42 4.17
CA LEU A 58 10.46 4.13 4.24
C LEU A 58 11.20 3.16 5.15
N SER A 59 12.54 3.07 5.04
CA SER A 59 13.33 2.26 5.98
C SER A 59 13.26 2.78 7.43
N SER A 60 13.10 4.09 7.64
CA SER A 60 12.92 4.68 8.96
C SER A 60 11.55 4.36 9.54
N LEU A 61 10.49 4.44 8.73
CA LEU A 61 9.14 4.08 9.12
C LEU A 61 9.04 2.59 9.45
N LEU A 62 9.61 1.72 8.61
CA LEU A 62 9.67 0.28 8.87
C LEU A 62 10.45 -0.06 10.15
N ARG A 63 11.50 0.71 10.48
CA ARG A 63 12.21 0.58 11.77
C ARG A 63 11.38 1.09 12.94
N PHE A 64 10.56 2.12 12.74
CA PHE A 64 9.71 2.67 13.78
C PHE A 64 8.50 1.78 14.09
N THR A 65 8.01 1.04 13.10
CA THR A 65 6.87 0.13 13.23
C THR A 65 7.24 -1.24 13.83
N ARG A 66 8.54 -1.52 14.06
CA ARG A 66 9.03 -2.78 14.64
C ARG A 66 9.44 -2.60 16.09
#